data_AF-A0A0N5BYR7-F1
#
_entry.id   AF-A0A0N5BYR7-F1
#
_cell.length_a   1.000
_cell.length_b   1.000
_cell.length_c   1.000
_cell.angle_alpha   90.00
_cell.angle_beta   90.00
_cell.angle_gamma   90.00
#
_symmetry.space_group_name_H-M   'P 1'
#
loop_
_entity.id
_entity.type
_entity.pdbx_description
1 polymer ?
#
loop_
_entity_poly.entity_id
_entity_poly.type
_entity_poly.pdbx_seq_one_letter_code
_entity_poly.pdbx_strand_id
1 'polypeptide(L)'
;MIINATKPYEIKRLGRNVRNFDQHIWDNEKVRILHTGLILKFNVPRMNDLLREFYLDRPKNRRFVEVSSSKFWGCVDGVMEDDPKNEAAYGRNMTGRMLTELVRSG
;
A
#
# COMPACT_ATOMS: atom_id res chain seq x y z
N MET A 1 8.60 6.59 -22.16
CA MET A 1 7.27 6.22 -21.62
C MET A 1 7.43 5.73 -20.19
N ILE A 2 6.41 5.85 -19.32
CA ILE A 2 6.47 5.42 -17.91
C ILE A 2 6.93 3.96 -17.81
N ILE A 3 6.40 3.09 -18.69
CA ILE A 3 6.72 1.65 -18.76
C ILE A 3 8.18 1.32 -19.09
N ASN A 4 8.95 2.27 -19.64
CA ASN A 4 10.35 2.05 -19.99
C ASN A 4 11.31 2.53 -18.88
N ALA A 5 10.80 3.22 -17.85
CA ALA A 5 11.63 3.68 -16.76
C ALA A 5 11.93 2.51 -15.82
N THR A 6 13.22 2.28 -15.52
CA THR A 6 13.66 1.18 -14.66
C THR A 6 13.84 1.59 -13.20
N LYS A 7 13.81 2.90 -12.91
CA LYS A 7 14.04 3.45 -11.58
C LYS A 7 12.73 3.97 -10.96
N PRO A 8 12.36 3.56 -9.74
CA PRO A 8 11.11 3.97 -9.09
C PRO A 8 10.90 5.50 -9.00
N TYR A 9 11.96 6.26 -8.72
CA TYR A 9 11.84 7.73 -8.63
C TYR A 9 11.52 8.37 -9.99
N GLU A 10 11.98 7.77 -11.11
CA GLU A 10 11.70 8.25 -12.47
C GLU A 10 10.26 7.95 -12.85
N ILE A 11 9.79 6.73 -12.55
CA ILE A 11 8.38 6.32 -12.72
C ILE A 11 7.47 7.32 -11.99
N LYS A 12 7.77 7.60 -10.71
CA LYS A 12 7.01 8.54 -9.88
C LYS A 12 7.02 9.96 -10.46
N ARG A 13 8.17 10.45 -10.92
CA ARG A 13 8.29 11.76 -11.56
C ARG A 13 7.49 11.84 -12.85
N LEU A 14 7.57 10.82 -13.71
CA LEU A 14 6.84 10.78 -14.98
C LEU A 14 5.32 10.66 -14.76
N GLY A 15 4.88 9.87 -13.77
CA GLY A 15 3.47 9.74 -13.43
C GLY A 15 2.80 11.05 -13.00
N ARG A 16 3.54 11.98 -12.38
CA ARG A 16 3.04 13.33 -12.05
C ARG A 16 2.81 14.23 -13.26
N ASN A 17 3.33 13.85 -14.44
CA ASN A 17 3.22 14.62 -15.68
C ASN A 17 2.23 13.99 -16.68
N VAL A 18 1.37 13.05 -16.24
CA VAL A 18 0.33 12.47 -17.08
C VAL A 18 -0.64 13.57 -17.52
N ARG A 19 -0.77 13.77 -18.84
CA ARG A 19 -1.72 14.72 -19.42
C ARG A 19 -3.14 14.16 -19.32
N ASN A 20 -4.12 15.05 -19.15
CA ASN A 20 -5.54 14.68 -19.03
C ASN A 20 -5.82 13.71 -17.87
N PHE A 21 -5.08 13.86 -16.76
CA PHE A 21 -5.34 13.08 -15.56
C PHE A 21 -6.72 13.43 -15.00
N ASP A 22 -7.55 12.40 -14.82
CA ASP A 22 -8.88 12.52 -14.22
C ASP A 22 -8.87 11.93 -12.81
N GLN A 23 -9.06 12.79 -11.82
CA GLN A 23 -9.07 12.43 -10.41
C GLN A 23 -10.23 11.50 -10.06
N HIS A 24 -11.40 11.66 -10.69
CA HIS A 24 -12.57 10.83 -10.44
C HIS A 24 -12.36 9.40 -10.93
N ILE A 25 -11.84 9.24 -12.15
CA ILE A 25 -11.45 7.92 -12.67
C ILE A 25 -10.38 7.30 -11.75
N TRP A 26 -9.38 8.08 -11.35
CA TRP A 26 -8.33 7.59 -10.46
C TRP A 26 -8.87 7.15 -9.10
N ASP A 27 -9.77 7.91 -8.48
CA ASP A 27 -10.35 7.56 -7.19
C ASP A 27 -11.15 6.26 -7.22
N ASN A 28 -11.81 5.97 -8.34
CA ASN A 28 -12.53 4.72 -8.56
C ASN A 28 -11.58 3.52 -8.78
N GLU A 29 -10.38 3.74 -9.32
CA GLU A 29 -9.52 2.65 -9.80
C GLU A 29 -8.26 2.38 -8.98
N LYS A 30 -7.77 3.38 -8.25
CA LYS A 30 -6.47 3.32 -7.56
C LYS A 30 -6.36 2.15 -6.58
N VAL A 31 -7.43 1.82 -5.87
CA VAL A 31 -7.46 0.74 -4.88
C VAL A 31 -7.33 -0.61 -5.59
N ARG A 32 -8.13 -0.85 -6.64
CA ARG A 32 -8.04 -2.07 -7.44
C ARG A 32 -6.64 -2.25 -8.02
N ILE A 33 -6.09 -1.19 -8.62
CA ILE A 33 -4.76 -1.21 -9.24
C ILE A 33 -3.68 -1.56 -8.21
N LEU A 34 -3.68 -0.92 -7.04
CA LEU A 34 -2.68 -1.21 -6.01
C LEU A 34 -2.85 -2.64 -5.47
N HIS A 35 -4.08 -3.07 -5.21
CA HIS A 35 -4.38 -4.42 -4.71
C HIS A 35 -3.88 -5.50 -5.69
N THR A 36 -4.18 -5.37 -6.99
CA THR A 36 -3.66 -6.27 -8.02
C THR A 36 -2.12 -6.26 -8.04
N GLY A 37 -1.50 -5.09 -7.93
CA GLY A 37 -0.04 -4.97 -7.86
C GLY A 37 0.56 -5.66 -6.63
N LEU A 38 -0.09 -5.56 -5.47
CA LEU A 38 0.33 -6.24 -4.24
C LEU A 38 0.24 -7.77 -4.40
N ILE A 39 -0.87 -8.29 -4.93
CA ILE A 39 -1.02 -9.72 -5.20
C ILE A 39 0.10 -10.20 -6.12
N LEU A 40 0.32 -9.52 -7.26
CA LEU A 40 1.36 -9.92 -8.22
C LEU A 40 2.77 -9.87 -7.60
N LYS A 41 3.06 -8.85 -6.79
CA LYS A 41 4.35 -8.70 -6.11
C LYS A 41 4.62 -9.84 -5.12
N PHE A 42 3.62 -10.19 -4.32
CA PHE A 42 3.76 -11.18 -3.24
C PHE A 42 3.35 -12.61 -3.64
N ASN A 43 2.96 -12.82 -4.91
CA ASN A 43 2.85 -14.14 -5.52
C ASN A 43 4.22 -14.69 -5.98
N VAL A 44 5.27 -13.86 -6.00
CA VAL A 44 6.64 -14.31 -6.23
C VAL A 44 7.13 -15.04 -4.97
N PRO A 45 7.66 -16.29 -5.03
CA PRO A 45 7.96 -17.11 -3.85
C PRO A 45 8.81 -16.38 -2.79
N ARG A 46 9.93 -15.79 -3.19
CA ARG A 46 10.81 -15.02 -2.29
C ARG A 46 10.10 -13.85 -1.59
N MET A 47 9.17 -13.20 -2.29
CA MET A 47 8.41 -12.09 -1.69
C MET A 47 7.34 -12.61 -0.73
N ASN A 48 6.71 -13.75 -1.07
CA ASN A 48 5.75 -14.41 -0.20
C ASN A 48 6.40 -14.82 1.12
N ASP A 49 7.56 -15.47 1.06
CA ASP A 49 8.32 -15.88 2.24
C ASP A 49 8.64 -14.69 3.15
N LEU A 50 9.13 -13.59 2.55
CA LEU A 50 9.41 -12.35 3.28
C LEU A 50 8.16 -11.79 3.96
N LEU A 51 7.02 -11.75 3.26
CA LEU A 51 5.75 -11.26 3.81
C LEU A 51 5.28 -12.12 4.97
N ARG A 52 5.37 -13.45 4.83
CA ARG A 52 4.98 -14.42 5.86
C ARG A 52 5.90 -14.33 7.07
N GLU A 53 7.21 -14.25 6.87
CA GLU A 53 8.20 -14.11 7.96
C GLU A 53 7.88 -12.89 8.83
N PHE A 54 7.72 -11.71 8.22
CA PHE A 54 7.38 -10.49 8.96
C PHE A 54 6.05 -10.56 9.72
N TYR A 55 5.07 -11.32 9.20
CA TYR A 55 3.75 -11.45 9.81
C TYR A 55 3.66 -12.55 10.87
N LEU A 56 4.30 -13.69 10.64
CA LEU A 56 4.27 -14.88 11.51
C LEU A 56 5.22 -14.78 12.70
N ASP A 57 6.19 -13.86 12.64
CA ASP A 57 7.07 -13.58 13.76
C ASP A 57 6.29 -13.12 15.00
N ARG A 58 6.68 -13.65 16.17
CA ARG A 58 6.05 -13.34 17.47
C ARG A 58 6.11 -11.82 17.72
N PRO A 59 5.04 -11.17 18.25
CA PRO A 59 3.79 -11.73 18.79
C PRO A 59 2.71 -12.04 17.73
N LYS A 60 1.73 -12.90 18.07
CA LYS A 60 0.55 -13.17 17.23
C LYS A 60 -0.33 -11.91 17.12
N ASN A 61 -1.02 -11.74 15.98
CA ASN A 61 -1.95 -10.64 15.66
C ASN A 61 -1.32 -9.30 15.27
N ARG A 62 -0.27 -9.33 14.44
CA ARG A 62 0.28 -8.11 13.84
C ARG A 62 -0.62 -7.57 12.73
N ARG A 63 -0.40 -6.30 12.40
CA ARG A 63 -0.92 -5.62 11.21
C ARG A 63 0.20 -4.80 10.60
N PHE A 64 0.20 -4.64 9.29
CA PHE A 64 1.14 -3.73 8.62
C PHE A 64 0.66 -2.29 8.74
N VAL A 65 1.61 -1.38 8.98
CA VAL A 65 1.37 0.07 9.05
C VAL A 65 2.33 0.76 8.08
N GLU A 66 1.77 1.43 7.07
CA GLU A 66 2.50 2.25 6.12
C GLU A 66 2.60 3.68 6.67
N VAL A 67 3.77 4.07 7.16
CA VAL A 67 4.00 5.44 7.61
C VAL A 67 4.44 6.30 6.43
N SER A 68 3.56 7.20 5.98
CA SER A 68 3.84 8.06 4.82
C SER A 68 3.06 9.37 4.87
N SER A 69 3.46 10.35 4.04
CA SER A 69 2.72 11.60 3.88
C SER A 69 1.36 11.44 3.17
N SER A 70 1.04 10.25 2.65
CA SER A 70 -0.27 9.99 2.06
C SER A 70 -1.28 9.58 3.12
N LYS A 71 -2.26 10.46 3.40
CA LYS A 71 -3.37 10.14 4.31
C LYS A 71 -4.30 9.02 3.81
N PHE A 72 -4.25 8.66 2.53
CA PHE A 72 -5.05 7.56 1.98
C PHE A 72 -4.28 6.23 2.04
N TRP A 73 -3.06 6.20 1.53
CA TRP A 73 -2.28 4.96 1.45
C TRP A 73 -1.64 4.56 2.77
N GLY A 74 -1.19 5.55 3.54
CA GLY A 74 -0.54 5.35 4.83
C GLY A 74 -1.21 6.15 5.94
N CYS A 75 -0.45 6.35 7.00
CA CYS A 75 -0.75 7.23 8.10
C CYS A 75 0.50 8.03 8.55
N VAL A 76 0.29 9.09 9.33
CA VAL A 76 1.39 9.79 10.02
C VAL A 76 1.88 8.97 11.21
N ASP A 77 3.13 9.19 11.59
CA ASP A 77 3.79 8.55 12.71
C ASP A 77 3.13 9.00 14.02
N GLY A 78 2.37 8.11 14.68
CA GLY A 78 1.57 8.46 15.86
C GLY A 78 0.37 7.57 16.18
N VAL A 79 0.07 6.51 15.42
CA VAL A 79 -1.08 5.63 15.71
C VAL A 79 -0.69 4.17 15.88
N MET A 80 -0.82 3.71 17.12
CA MET A 80 -0.84 2.30 17.48
C MET A 80 -2.26 1.68 17.41
N GLU A 81 -3.33 2.47 17.35
CA GLU A 81 -4.71 1.97 17.52
C GLU A 81 -5.62 2.17 16.28
N ASP A 82 -6.26 1.08 15.83
CA ASP A 82 -7.28 1.08 14.76
C ASP A 82 -8.60 1.67 15.28
N ASP A 83 -8.63 2.99 15.55
CA ASP A 83 -9.86 3.72 15.85
C ASP A 83 -10.33 4.44 14.57
N PRO A 84 -11.56 4.19 14.06
CA PRO A 84 -12.12 4.91 12.92
C PRO A 84 -12.13 6.44 13.09
N LYS A 85 -12.23 6.95 14.33
CA LYS A 85 -12.13 8.39 14.63
C LYS A 85 -10.73 8.94 14.39
N ASN A 86 -9.73 8.07 14.47
CA ASN A 86 -8.32 8.39 14.23
C ASN A 86 -7.97 8.42 12.73
N GLU A 87 -8.74 7.81 11.82
CA GLU A 87 -8.41 7.82 10.38
C GLU A 87 -8.36 9.24 9.77
N ALA A 88 -9.24 10.15 10.19
CA ALA A 88 -9.26 11.52 9.68
C ALA A 88 -8.01 12.31 10.14
N ALA A 89 -7.59 12.10 11.39
CA ALA A 89 -6.42 12.74 11.98
C ALA A 89 -5.12 12.16 11.41
N TYR A 90 -5.05 10.83 11.31
CA TYR A 90 -3.79 10.14 11.11
C TYR A 90 -3.63 9.49 9.74
N GLY A 91 -4.71 9.15 9.05
CA GLY A 91 -4.70 8.50 7.74
C GLY A 91 -5.30 7.09 7.77
N ARG A 92 -5.62 6.57 6.58
CA ARG A 92 -6.40 5.33 6.41
C ARG A 92 -5.56 4.05 6.39
N ASN A 93 -4.24 4.16 6.24
CA ASN A 93 -3.33 3.01 6.15
C ASN A 93 -3.80 1.93 5.15
N MET A 94 -4.36 2.34 4.00
CA MET A 94 -4.97 1.40 3.04
C MET A 94 -3.96 0.35 2.55
N THR A 95 -2.69 0.71 2.34
CA THR A 95 -1.64 -0.23 1.93
C THR A 95 -1.38 -1.28 3.01
N GLY A 96 -1.26 -0.86 4.28
CA GLY A 96 -1.05 -1.77 5.40
C GLY A 96 -2.23 -2.71 5.62
N ARG A 97 -3.47 -2.22 5.45
CA ARG A 97 -4.69 -3.05 5.49
C ARG A 97 -4.66 -4.14 4.43
N MET A 98 -4.41 -3.79 3.17
CA MET A 98 -4.33 -4.77 2.07
C MET A 98 -3.20 -5.79 2.26
N LEU A 99 -2.02 -5.39 2.75
CA LEU A 99 -0.93 -6.33 3.06
C LEU A 99 -1.31 -7.29 4.19
N THR A 100 -2.02 -6.79 5.21
CA THR A 100 -2.48 -7.59 6.34
C THR A 100 -3.54 -8.60 5.91
N GLU A 101 -4.44 -8.23 4.99
CA GLU A 101 -5.41 -9.15 4.40
C GLU A 101 -4.73 -10.21 3.53
N LEU A 102 -3.76 -9.80 2.70
CA LEU A 102 -3.05 -10.70 1.78
C LEU A 102 -2.32 -11.83 2.53
N VAL A 103 -1.67 -11.52 3.65
CA VAL A 103 -0.96 -12.54 4.45
C VAL A 103 -1.89 -13.40 5.31
N ARG A 104 -3.10 -12.92 5.62
CA ARG A 104 -4.11 -13.69 6.37
C ARG A 104 -4.89 -14.66 5.48
N SER A 105 -4.94 -14.40 4.17
CA SER A 105 -5.73 -15.17 3.20
C SER A 105 -4.95 -16.31 2.51
N GLY A 106 -3.64 -16.42 2.74
CA GLY A 106 -2.79 -17.50 2.23
C GLY A 106 -1.98 -18.20 3.32
#